data_AF-A0AAJ6GRV4-F1
#
_entry.id   AF-A0AAJ6GRV4-F1
#
_cell.length_a   1.000
_cell.length_b   1.000
_cell.length_c   1.000
_cell.angle_alpha   90.00
_cell.angle_beta   90.00
_cell.angle_gamma   90.00
#
_symmetry.space_group_name_H-M   'P 1'
#
loop_
_entity.id
_entity.type
_entity.pdbx_description
1 polymer ?
#
loop_
_entity_poly.entity_id
_entity_poly.type
_entity_poly.pdbx_seq_one_letter_code
_entity_poly.pdbx_strand_id
1 'polypeptide(L)' 'MRNPLAARALDWAGTLRYPTLFKLAAALFLVDLVIPDPIPFLDELLFGLTTLLLANWKTRKAPLPAPVRRD' A
#
# COMPACT_ATOMS: atom_id res chain seq x y z
N MET A 1 -3.46 18.21 19.10
CA MET A 1 -4.81 18.29 18.46
C MET A 1 -5.04 17.00 17.69
N ARG A 2 -6.16 16.30 17.91
CA ARG A 2 -6.43 15.03 17.22
C ARG A 2 -6.81 15.34 15.78
N ASN A 3 -5.86 15.26 14.85
CA ASN A 3 -6.10 15.53 13.44
C ASN A 3 -6.97 14.38 12.86
N PRO A 4 -8.22 14.66 12.45
CA PRO A 4 -9.12 13.62 11.93
C PRO A 4 -8.57 12.96 10.66
N LEU A 5 -7.75 13.67 9.87
CA LEU A 5 -7.10 13.12 8.68
C LEU A 5 -6.05 12.07 9.03
N ALA A 6 -5.26 12.31 10.08
CA ALA A 6 -4.29 11.33 10.56
C ALA A 6 -5.01 10.07 11.07
N ALA A 7 -6.10 10.23 11.82
CA ALA A 7 -6.91 9.08 12.27
C ALA A 7 -7.46 8.26 11.08
N ARG A 8 -7.99 8.92 10.04
CA ARG A 8 -8.43 8.25 8.80
C ARG A 8 -7.30 7.54 8.07
N ALA A 9 -6.11 8.14 8.00
CA ALA A 9 -4.95 7.54 7.35
C ALA A 9 -4.45 6.30 8.13
N LEU A 10 -4.45 6.34 9.47
CA LEU A 10 -4.12 5.18 10.30
C LEU A 10 -5.17 4.07 10.22
N ASP A 11 -6.46 4.41 10.25
CA ASP A 11 -7.56 3.46 10.02
C ASP A 11 -7.38 2.77 8.66
N TRP A 12 -7.09 3.55 7.62
CA TRP A 12 -6.84 3.05 6.28
C TRP A 12 -5.59 2.16 6.22
N ALA A 13 -4.47 2.61 6.79
CA ALA A 13 -3.21 1.85 6.85
C ALA A 13 -3.40 0.47 7.51
N GLY A 14 -4.23 0.38 8.55
CA GLY A 14 -4.59 -0.88 9.21
C GLY A 14 -5.45 -1.83 8.37
N THR A 15 -6.09 -1.34 7.32
CA THR A 15 -6.94 -2.16 6.43
C THR A 15 -6.24 -2.69 5.19
N LEU A 16 -4.97 -2.34 4.96
CA LEU A 16 -4.20 -2.77 3.80
C LEU A 16 -4.04 -4.29 3.75
N ARG A 17 -4.23 -4.87 2.55
CA ARG A 17 -4.03 -6.31 2.31
C ARG A 17 -2.56 -6.72 2.35
N TYR A 18 -1.65 -5.82 1.98
CA TYR A 18 -0.21 -6.08 1.92
C TYR A 18 0.59 -5.05 2.75
N PRO A 19 0.54 -5.15 4.10
CA PRO A 19 1.21 -4.20 4.98
C PRO A 19 2.75 -4.20 4.82
N THR A 20 3.35 -5.32 4.41
CA THR A 20 4.80 -5.40 4.15
C THR A 20 5.21 -4.56 2.93
N LEU A 21 4.42 -4.58 1.85
CA LEU A 21 4.69 -3.74 0.66
C LEU A 21 4.60 -2.26 1.01
N PHE A 22 3.61 -1.88 1.84
CA PHE A 22 3.50 -0.51 2.35
C PHE A 22 4.73 -0.09 3.16
N LYS A 23 5.21 -0.96 4.07
CA LYS A 23 6.43 -0.68 4.85
C LYS A 23 7.66 -0.52 3.97
N LEU A 24 7.81 -1.36 2.95
CA LEU A 24 8.91 -1.24 1.99
C LEU A 24 8.85 0.09 1.25
N ALA A 25 7.68 0.46 0.71
CA ALA A 25 7.50 1.75 0.03
C ALA A 25 7.78 2.94 0.96
N ALA A 26 7.29 2.90 2.20
CA ALA A 26 7.49 3.95 3.19
C ALA A 26 8.96 4.06 3.64
N ALA A 27 9.64 2.93 3.84
CA ALA A 27 11.06 2.91 4.16
C ALA A 27 11.89 3.49 3.01
N LEU A 28 11.59 3.09 1.78
CA LEU A 28 12.26 3.59 0.58
C LEU A 28 12.04 5.11 0.43
N PHE A 29 10.83 5.61 0.71
CA PHE A 29 10.51 7.04 0.70
C PHE A 29 11.30 7.84 1.74
N LEU A 30 11.45 7.30 2.95
CA LEU A 30 12.23 7.97 4.00
C LEU A 30 13.72 7.99 3.68
N VAL A 31 14.23 6.92 3.07
CA VAL A 31 15.62 6.87 2.60
C VAL A 31 15.85 7.92 1.53
N ASP A 32 14.93 8.03 0.56
CA ASP A 32 14.98 9.01 -0.52
C ASP A 32 14.98 10.47 -0.02
N LEU A 33 14.18 10.78 1.01
CA LEU A 33 14.18 12.13 1.60
C LEU A 33 15.48 12.51 2.33
N VAL A 34 16.21 11.54 2.87
CA VAL A 34 17.38 11.79 3.73
C VAL A 34 18.69 11.75 2.95
N ILE A 35 18.75 10.94 1.89
CA ILE A 35 19.95 10.77 1.07
C ILE A 35 19.79 11.60 -0.21
N PRO A 36 20.50 12.74 -0.38
CA PRO A 36 20.46 13.51 -1.62
C PRO A 36 20.93 12.61 -2.79
N ASP A 37 20.03 12.45 -3.77
CA ASP A 37 19.97 11.32 -4.70
C ASP A 37 21.30 10.92 -5.37
N PRO A 38 21.85 9.73 -5.03
CA PRO A 38 22.95 9.09 -5.73
C PRO A 38 22.54 7.81 -6.47
N ILE A 39 21.27 7.37 -6.40
CA ILE A 39 20.83 6.04 -6.85
C ILE A 39 19.83 6.19 -8.01
N PRO A 40 20.28 5.97 -9.26
CA PRO A 40 19.36 5.98 -10.39
C PRO A 40 18.28 4.91 -10.21
N PHE A 41 17.04 5.23 -10.60
CA PHE A 41 15.85 4.38 -10.55
C PHE A 41 15.15 4.20 -9.19
N LEU A 42 15.59 4.89 -8.13
CA LEU A 42 14.97 4.78 -6.80
C LEU A 42 13.51 5.28 -6.83
N ASP A 43 13.29 6.42 -7.46
CA ASP A 43 11.97 7.04 -7.61
C ASP A 43 11.01 6.17 -8.43
N GLU A 44 11.49 5.52 -9.48
CA GLU A 44 10.70 4.61 -10.32
C GLU A 44 10.29 3.35 -9.53
N LEU A 45 11.18 2.83 -8.69
CA LEU A 45 10.84 1.72 -7.80
C LEU A 45 9.79 2.16 -6.78
N LEU A 46 9.95 3.35 -6.19
CA LEU A 46 9.00 3.93 -5.27
C LEU A 46 7.63 4.14 -5.92
N PHE A 47 7.62 4.64 -7.16
CA PHE A 47 6.42 4.81 -7.98
C PHE A 47 5.77 3.47 -8.34
N GLY A 48 6.57 2.45 -8.68
CA GLY A 48 6.08 1.09 -8.95
C GLY A 48 5.43 0.44 -7.72
N LEU A 49 6.08 0.56 -6.55
CA LEU A 49 5.58 0.03 -5.29
C LEU A 49 4.28 0.73 -4.84
N THR A 50 4.21 2.06 -4.99
CA THR A 50 2.99 2.83 -4.68
C THR A 50 1.85 2.48 -5.65
N THR A 51 2.14 2.27 -6.94
CA THR A 51 1.14 1.82 -7.93
C THR A 51 0.59 0.43 -7.60
N LEU A 52 1.45 -0.53 -7.25
CA LEU A 52 1.03 -1.87 -6.83
C LEU A 52 0.14 -1.82 -5.57
N LEU A 53 0.48 -0.93 -4.63
CA LEU A 53 -0.31 -0.70 -3.43
C LEU A 53 -1.72 -0.19 -3.79
N LEU A 54 -1.80 0.78 -4.70
CA LEU A 54 -3.05 1.39 -5.15
C LEU A 54 -3.92 0.40 -5.94
N ALA A 55 -3.31 -0.39 -6.83
CA ALA A 55 -4.00 -1.42 -7.61
C ALA A 55 -4.71 -2.46 -6.72
N ASN A 56 -4.14 -2.74 -5.54
CA ASN A 56 -4.71 -3.71 -4.60
C ASN A 56 -5.90 -3.19 -3.78
N TRP A 57 -6.21 -1.90 -3.86
CA TRP A 57 -7.27 -1.29 -3.06
C TRP A 57 -8.66 -1.87 -3.39
N LYS A 58 -8.88 -2.32 -4.64
CA LYS A 58 -10.22 -2.72 -5.13
C LYS A 58 -10.60 -4.19 -4.83
N THR A 59 -9.67 -5.05 -4.43
CA THR A 59 -9.90 -6.52 -4.35
C THR A 59 -10.74 -6.98 -3.14
N ARG A 60 -11.25 -6.07 -2.31
CA ARG A 60 -11.99 -6.39 -1.07
C ARG A 60 -13.40 -6.99 -1.29
N LYS A 61 -13.89 -7.14 -2.53
CA LYS A 61 -15.24 -7.61 -2.84
C LYS A 61 -15.30 -8.63 -3.99
N ALA A 62 -14.48 -9.68 -3.97
CA ALA A 62 -14.81 -10.88 -4.74
C ALA A 62 -15.59 -11.82 -3.81
N PRO A 63 -16.92 -11.96 -3.97
CA PRO A 63 -17.64 -13.04 -3.30
C PRO A 63 -17.01 -14.35 -3.76
N LEU A 64 -16.66 -15.22 -2.80
CA LEU A 64 -16.29 -16.59 -3.14
C LEU A 64 -17.45 -17.20 -3.96
N PRO A 65 -17.19 -17.87 -5.10
CA PRO A 65 -18.24 -18.51 -5.86
C PRO A 65 -19.00 -19.45 -4.93
N ALA A 66 -20.34 -19.35 -4.92
CA ALA A 66 -21.18 -20.22 -4.11
C ALA A 66 -20.81 -21.69 -4.39
N PRO A 67 -20.72 -22.55 -3.37
CA PRO A 67 -20.38 -23.94 -3.58
C PRO A 67 -21.40 -24.56 -4.54
N VAL A 68 -20.89 -25.13 -5.64
CA VAL A 68 -21.71 -25.86 -6.61
C VAL A 68 -22.33 -27.03 -5.86
N ARG A 69 -23.60 -26.89 -5.50
CA ARG A 69 -24.41 -27.97 -4.96
C ARG A 69 -24.49 -29.01 -6.07
N ARG A 70 -23.89 -30.18 -5.84
CA ARG A 70 -24.07 -31.36 -6.69
C ARG A 70 -25.20 -32.16 -6.06
N ASP A 71 -26.39 -32.03 -6.63
CA ASP A 71 -27.54 -32.91 -6.44
C ASP A 71 -27.50 -34.11 -7.39
#